data_AF-A0A3D6C6L0-F1
#
_entry.id   AF-A0A3D6C6L0-F1
#
_cell.length_a   1.000
_cell.length_b   1.000
_cell.length_c   1.000
_cell.angle_alpha   90.00
_cell.angle_beta   90.00
_cell.angle_gamma   90.00
#
_symmetry.space_group_name_H-M   'P 1'
#
loop_
_entity.id
_entity.type
_entity.pdbx_description
1 polymer ?
#
loop_
_entity_poly.entity_id
_entity_poly.type
_entity_poly.pdbx_seq_one_letter_code
_entity_poly.pdbx_strand_id
1 'polypeptide(L)' 'MTEQKMGWISGWKMIAEYCDVTEATVKRYAREKDMPVRRLGNKVFAIPGDLDKWLREKTC' A
#
# COMPACT_ATOMS: atom_id res chain seq x y z
N MET A 1 -6.54 -0.19 -19.73
CA MET A 1 -7.32 0.90 -19.10
C MET A 1 -7.88 0.34 -17.81
N THR A 2 -7.22 0.58 -16.68
CA THR A 2 -7.69 0.09 -15.37
C THR A 2 -8.37 1.25 -14.67
N GLU A 3 -9.70 1.22 -14.65
CA GLU A 3 -10.53 2.08 -13.78
C GLU A 3 -10.11 1.85 -12.32
N GLN A 4 -9.33 2.77 -11.76
CA GLN A 4 -9.17 2.84 -10.31
C GLN A 4 -10.46 3.43 -9.74
N LYS A 5 -11.39 2.54 -9.37
CA LYS A 5 -12.48 2.84 -8.45
C LYS A 5 -11.89 3.50 -7.22
N MET A 6 -12.41 4.68 -6.87
CA MET A 6 -12.22 5.30 -5.56
C MET A 6 -12.62 4.29 -4.48
N GLY A 7 -11.62 3.63 -3.91
CA GLY A 7 -11.76 2.63 -2.87
C GLY A 7 -10.41 2.41 -2.24
N TRP A 8 -10.31 2.69 -0.94
CA TRP A 8 -9.17 2.29 -0.13
C TRP A 8 -8.94 0.77 -0.25
N ILE A 9 -7.68 0.36 -0.29
CA ILE A 9 -7.29 -1.04 -0.21
C ILE A 9 -7.13 -1.37 1.26
N SER A 10 -7.90 -2.33 1.77
CA SER A 10 -7.85 -2.72 3.18
C SER A 10 -7.16 -4.06 3.40
N GLY A 11 -6.31 -4.11 4.41
CA GLY A 11 -5.60 -5.33 4.84
C GLY A 11 -4.23 -5.48 4.19
N TRP A 12 -3.30 -6.06 4.95
CA TRP A 12 -1.92 -6.26 4.50
C TRP A 12 -1.84 -7.10 3.22
N LYS A 13 -2.65 -8.16 3.12
CA LYS A 13 -2.69 -9.04 1.96
C LYS A 13 -3.04 -8.28 0.67
N MET A 14 -4.14 -7.54 0.67
CA MET A 14 -4.59 -6.79 -0.50
C MET A 14 -3.59 -5.68 -0.89
N ILE A 15 -2.99 -5.02 0.10
CA ILE A 15 -1.95 -4.01 -0.16
C ILE A 15 -0.71 -4.66 -0.77
N ALA A 16 -0.35 -5.87 -0.32
CA ALA A 16 0.78 -6.63 -0.85
C ALA A 16 0.54 -7.09 -2.30
N GLU A 17 -0.65 -7.61 -2.58
CA GLU A 17 -1.08 -7.95 -3.93
C GLU A 17 -1.09 -6.73 -4.86
N TYR A 18 -1.54 -5.58 -4.38
CA TYR A 18 -1.52 -4.33 -5.16
C TYR A 18 -0.10 -3.88 -5.50
N CYS A 19 0.82 -3.97 -4.54
CA CYS A 19 2.21 -3.57 -4.71
C CYS A 19 3.09 -4.65 -5.37
N ASP A 20 2.53 -5.80 -5.74
CA ASP A 20 3.23 -6.99 -6.27
C ASP A 20 4.41 -7.44 -5.39
N VAL A 21 4.18 -7.49 -4.07
CA VAL A 21 5.19 -7.92 -3.09
C VAL A 21 4.57 -8.82 -2.02
N THR A 22 5.40 -9.37 -1.13
CA THR A 22 4.92 -10.17 0.00
C THR A 22 4.37 -9.29 1.13
N GLU A 23 3.47 -9.84 1.96
CA GLU A 23 3.00 -9.15 3.17
C GLU A 23 4.14 -8.74 4.12
N ALA A 24 5.18 -9.58 4.23
CA ALA A 24 6.34 -9.29 5.05
C ALA A 24 7.08 -8.04 4.54
N THR A 25 7.24 -7.94 3.22
CA THR A 25 7.84 -6.78 2.57
C THR A 25 7.02 -5.52 2.80
N VAL A 26 5.69 -5.58 2.65
CA VAL A 26 4.80 -4.43 2.94
C VAL A 26 4.89 -3.99 4.40
N LYS A 27 4.84 -4.94 5.34
CA LYS A 27 4.97 -4.64 6.77
C LYS A 27 6.32 -4.00 7.10
N ARG A 28 7.39 -4.45 6.46
CA ARG A 28 8.72 -3.83 6.56
C ARG A 28 8.72 -2.41 5.98
N TYR A 29 8.16 -2.20 4.80
CA TYR A 29 8.06 -0.86 4.18
C TYR A 29 7.25 0.11 5.01
N ALA A 30 6.15 -0.34 5.61
CA ALA A 30 5.36 0.46 6.54
C ALA A 30 6.14 0.84 7.82
N ARG A 31 7.13 0.04 8.22
CA ARG A 31 7.96 0.30 9.41
C ARG A 31 9.18 1.16 9.10
N GLU A 32 9.79 0.98 7.93
CA GLU A 32 11.14 1.48 7.64
C GLU A 32 11.21 2.49 6.50
N LYS A 33 10.17 2.58 5.65
CA LYS A 33 10.22 3.36 4.40
C LYS A 33 9.07 4.35 4.24
N ASP A 34 8.37 4.67 5.33
CA ASP A 34 7.24 5.60 5.36
C ASP A 34 6.19 5.30 4.28
N MET A 35 5.91 4.01 4.06
CA MET A 35 4.88 3.59 3.13
C MET A 35 3.52 4.19 3.51
N PRO A 36 2.73 4.74 2.57
CA PRO A 36 1.50 5.48 2.86
C PRO A 36 0.33 4.55 3.21
N VAL A 37 0.46 3.89 4.36
CA VAL A 37 -0.58 3.06 4.96
C VAL A 37 -1.10 3.75 6.21
N ARG A 38 -2.41 3.68 6.43
CA ARG A 38 -3.09 4.22 7.60
C ARG A 38 -3.66 3.07 8.44
N ARG A 39 -3.68 3.26 9.76
CA ARG A 39 -4.24 2.29 10.71
C ARG A 39 -5.46 2.90 11.40
N LEU A 40 -6.56 2.14 11.44
CA LEU A 40 -7.79 2.50 12.15
C LEU A 40 -8.17 1.30 13.01
N GLY A 41 -7.84 1.37 14.29
CA GLY A 41 -7.87 0.22 15.20
C GLY A 41 -6.97 -0.90 14.68
N ASN A 42 -7.54 -2.11 14.55
CA ASN A 42 -6.81 -3.29 14.09
C ASN A 42 -6.77 -3.43 12.55
N LYS A 43 -7.37 -2.48 11.81
CA LYS A 43 -7.41 -2.52 10.35
C LYS A 43 -6.36 -1.58 9.76
N VAL A 44 -5.70 -2.05 8.71
CA VAL A 44 -4.79 -1.24 7.88
C VAL A 44 -5.48 -0.95 6.54
N PHE A 45 -5.27 0.24 6.02
CA PHE A 45 -5.77 0.65 4.71
C PHE A 45 -4.79 1.56 4.01
N ALA A 46 -4.83 1.58 2.68
CA ALA A 46 -4.00 2.42 1.84
C ALA A 46 -4.84 3.00 0.71
N ILE A 47 -4.47 4.18 0.23
CA ILE A 47 -5.08 4.79 -0.95
C ILE A 47 -4.22 4.36 -2.15
N PRO A 48 -4.80 3.73 -3.20
CA PRO A 48 -4.05 3.29 -4.37
C PRO A 48 -3.15 4.39 -4.98
N GLY A 49 -3.68 5.60 -5.14
CA GLY A 49 -2.91 6.73 -5.69
C GLY A 49 -1.70 7.16 -4.85
N ASP A 50 -1.81 7.07 -3.51
CA ASP A 50 -0.67 7.34 -2.62
C ASP A 50 0.39 6.24 -2.74
N LEU A 51 -0.05 4.98 -2.82
CA LEU A 51 0.84 3.84 -3.04
C LEU A 51 1.57 3.95 -4.38
N ASP A 52 0.86 4.27 -5.47
CA ASP A 52 1.45 4.44 -6.79
C ASP A 52 2.51 5.54 -6.79
N LYS A 53 2.21 6.67 -6.14
CA LYS A 53 3.17 7.78 -6.00
C LYS A 53 4.41 7.33 -5.23
N TRP A 54 4.23 6.69 -4.08
CA TRP A 54 5.34 6.21 -3.26
C TRP A 54 6.20 5.15 -3.99
N LEU A 55 5.58 4.22 -4.73
CA LEU A 55 6.27 3.19 -5.51
C LEU A 55 7.14 3.82 -6.61
N ARG A 56 6.64 4.86 -7.29
CA ARG A 56 7.40 5.60 -8.29
C ARG A 56 8.62 6.30 -7.69
N GLU A 57 8.46 6.95 -6.53
CA GLU A 57 9.54 7.67 -5.84
C GLU A 57 10.65 6.76 -5.28
N LYS A 58 10.39 5.46 -5.05
CA LYS A 58 11.37 4.51 -4.51
C LYS A 58 12.05 3.63 -5.56
N THR A 59 11.58 3.67 -6.80
CA THR A 59 12.13 2.87 -7.92
C THR A 59 13.05 3.70 -8.83
N CYS A 60 13.04 5.03 -8.68
CA CYS A 60 14.02 5.95 -9.29
C CYS A 60 15.14 6.26 -8.30
#